data_AF-A0A1J0EU74-F1
#
_entry.id   AF-A0A1J0EU74-F1
#
_cell.length_a   1.000
_cell.length_b   1.000
_cell.length_c   1.000
_cell.angle_alpha   90.00
_cell.angle_beta   90.00
_cell.angle_gamma   90.00
#
_symmetry.space_group_name_H-M   'P 1'
#
loop_
_entity.id
_entity.type
_entity.pdbx_description
1 polymer ?
#
loop_
_entity_poly.entity_id
_entity_poly.type
_entity_poly.pdbx_seq_one_letter_code
_entity_poly.pdbx_strand_id
1 'polypeptide(L)'
;MDDIEFAKGATPEIGRLYQAGKAFSVDTPIHALTYLRGLAASFCVYLDKDLSDVGLDARIKSLNGRSMLKPPALRYLKTLQWTGNIAAHPEDFEFEEHDFHALVAQALDAARDLIKHIYQLRYEEVPRYEIVAVESSALRDMCYRAMLESDVEAMNQAGEYFKEKADQITKQKTLLRFDGYSVEAWPYIDQAMYWFKRGAEESHPNCMYQAGIYEVNRSDVGEQKKSDGERLISRAADADHVEALVYVAHGYIDGTGIFIEDHVVARELFERAARQGHPQALGQLGAMYAKGLGGEVNPVAAAQCTLQAAEAGFPHAQFNLFVFYHDGNVLPKDEAESLRWLIEAADQDHPGAVYNLACWIQAGRVPGRLKTDALAKFERVVRYGKYRTYRARAALSFAELTEALHLDVKGLIKAADLLQICYETISKDDDPHSLREDCLAIAARLIGRVRAHIGRYGSDRETGVEDLMICALFDKNGVPVVDRSARTQDIESTLESRGLQAKEQNTKYLYREACVIPLRPAVDVKESSRSTFLTSEPVLTRAPGGEKLGRNDFCYCDSGKKFKNCHGR
;
A
#
# COMPACT_ATOMS: atom_id res chain seq x y z
N MET A 1 14.82 25.82 27.77
CA MET A 1 15.12 24.42 27.44
C MET A 1 14.73 24.19 26.00
N ASP A 2 15.36 23.26 25.33
CA ASP A 2 14.90 22.84 24.01
C ASP A 2 13.68 21.90 24.13
N ASP A 3 13.07 21.59 22.99
CA ASP A 3 11.91 20.71 22.90
C ASP A 3 12.23 19.24 23.24
N ILE A 4 13.49 18.81 23.17
CA ILE A 4 13.92 17.46 23.55
C ILE A 4 14.02 17.36 25.08
N GLU A 5 14.67 18.32 25.73
CA GLU A 5 14.70 18.48 27.19
C GLU A 5 13.28 18.60 27.75
N PHE A 6 12.43 19.38 27.09
CA PHE A 6 11.01 19.50 27.41
C PHE A 6 10.30 18.14 27.38
N ALA A 7 10.51 17.34 26.32
CA ALA A 7 9.93 16.01 26.20
C ALA A 7 10.44 15.03 27.26
N LYS A 8 11.76 15.02 27.52
CA LYS A 8 12.40 14.19 28.56
C LYS A 8 11.90 14.51 29.96
N GLY A 9 11.60 15.77 30.24
CA GLY A 9 11.03 16.19 31.52
C GLY A 9 9.60 15.69 31.77
N ALA A 10 8.85 15.30 30.73
CA ALA A 10 7.51 14.72 30.90
C ALA A 10 7.61 13.28 31.43
N THR A 11 8.21 12.39 30.65
CA THR A 11 8.65 11.06 31.08
C THR A 11 9.89 10.64 30.26
N PRO A 12 10.78 9.79 30.81
CA PRO A 12 11.95 9.31 30.07
C PRO A 12 11.59 8.65 28.73
N GLU A 13 10.55 7.80 28.72
CA GLU A 13 10.16 7.05 27.52
C GLU A 13 9.53 7.95 26.44
N ILE A 14 8.67 8.89 26.82
CA ILE A 14 8.10 9.86 25.87
C ILE A 14 9.19 10.76 25.30
N GLY A 15 10.14 11.19 26.14
CA GLY A 15 11.31 11.93 25.70
C GLY A 15 12.16 11.17 24.69
N ARG A 16 12.40 9.88 24.93
CA ARG A 16 13.14 8.99 24.02
C ARG A 16 12.44 8.86 22.66
N LEU A 17 11.13 8.58 22.67
CA LEU A 17 10.32 8.40 21.46
C LEU A 17 10.21 9.71 20.66
N TYR A 18 10.01 10.85 21.33
CA TYR A 18 9.99 12.16 20.68
C TYR A 18 11.35 12.49 20.05
N GLN A 19 12.44 12.29 20.80
CA GLN A 19 13.79 12.52 20.30
C GLN A 19 14.08 11.67 19.06
N ALA A 20 13.71 10.39 19.06
CA ALA A 20 13.88 9.50 17.93
C ALA A 20 13.03 9.93 16.72
N GLY A 21 11.74 10.19 16.91
CA GLY A 21 10.86 10.68 15.84
C GLY A 21 11.36 11.97 15.21
N LYS A 22 11.89 12.89 16.03
CA LYS A 22 12.51 14.14 15.55
C LYS A 22 13.83 13.89 14.82
N ALA A 23 14.68 12.99 15.31
CA ALA A 23 15.98 12.70 14.71
C ALA A 23 15.86 12.11 13.30
N PHE A 24 14.84 11.29 13.06
CA PHE A 24 14.62 10.61 11.78
C PHE A 24 13.73 11.41 10.80
N SER A 25 13.16 12.54 11.21
CA SER A 25 12.11 13.25 10.45
C SER A 25 12.53 13.72 9.06
N VAL A 26 13.82 13.94 8.85
CA VAL A 26 14.38 14.45 7.59
C VAL A 26 14.81 13.31 6.68
N ASP A 27 15.52 12.33 7.22
CA ASP A 27 16.14 11.30 6.40
C ASP A 27 15.24 10.10 6.11
N THR A 28 14.37 9.77 7.08
CA THR A 28 13.54 8.56 7.10
C THR A 28 12.19 8.89 7.77
N PRO A 29 11.33 9.67 7.10
CA PRO A 29 10.08 10.16 7.69
C PRO A 29 9.08 9.04 8.01
N ILE A 30 9.11 7.89 7.33
CA ILE A 30 8.24 6.75 7.69
C ILE A 30 8.65 6.22 9.06
N HIS A 31 9.95 5.99 9.27
CA HIS A 31 10.50 5.55 10.55
C HIS A 31 10.19 6.54 11.69
N ALA A 32 10.27 7.85 11.39
CA ALA A 32 9.90 8.90 12.35
C ALA A 32 8.45 8.79 12.83
N LEU A 33 7.50 8.53 11.93
CA LEU A 33 6.08 8.39 12.26
C LEU A 33 5.80 7.19 13.17
N THR A 34 6.55 6.10 13.02
CA THR A 34 6.45 4.92 13.88
C THR A 34 6.80 5.25 15.34
N TYR A 35 7.86 6.02 15.58
CA TYR A 35 8.20 6.49 16.94
C TYR A 35 7.13 7.39 17.54
N LEU A 36 6.57 8.31 16.74
CA LEU A 36 5.56 9.24 17.20
C LEU A 36 4.23 8.54 17.51
N ARG A 37 3.92 7.45 16.80
CA ARG A 37 2.83 6.53 17.18
C ARG A 37 3.13 5.79 18.48
N GLY A 38 4.36 5.31 18.67
CA GLY A 38 4.81 4.76 19.95
C GLY A 38 4.63 5.74 21.11
N LEU A 39 4.90 7.03 20.87
CA LEU A 39 4.69 8.09 21.87
C LEU A 39 3.23 8.21 22.28
N ALA A 40 2.29 8.13 21.33
CA ALA A 40 0.85 8.10 21.63
C ALA A 40 0.47 6.89 22.52
N ALA A 41 1.07 5.73 22.26
CA ALA A 41 0.86 4.52 23.04
C ALA A 41 1.39 4.67 24.48
N SER A 42 2.58 5.24 24.64
CA SER A 42 3.17 5.56 25.95
C SER A 42 2.39 6.64 26.71
N PHE A 43 1.85 7.64 26.02
CA PHE A 43 0.96 8.64 26.62
C PHE A 43 -0.29 7.97 27.21
N CYS A 44 -0.90 7.02 26.50
CA CYS A 44 -2.08 6.31 27.02
C CYS A 44 -1.75 5.48 28.27
N VAL A 45 -0.61 4.77 28.27
CA VAL A 45 -0.14 3.98 29.43
C VAL A 45 0.23 4.87 30.61
N TYR A 46 0.70 6.08 30.33
CA TYR A 46 0.96 7.08 31.34
C TYR A 46 -0.33 7.50 32.08
N LEU A 47 -1.45 7.64 31.36
CA LEU A 47 -2.75 7.98 31.96
C LEU A 47 -3.37 6.79 32.71
N ASP A 48 -3.18 5.58 32.19
CA ASP A 48 -3.67 4.36 32.81
C ASP A 48 -2.74 3.18 32.49
N LYS A 49 -2.09 2.65 33.52
CA LYS A 49 -1.12 1.56 33.40
C LYS A 49 -1.76 0.23 33.01
N ASP A 50 -3.04 0.03 33.31
CA ASP A 50 -3.77 -1.20 33.00
C ASP A 50 -4.00 -1.38 31.48
N LEU A 51 -3.67 -0.35 30.70
CA LEU A 51 -3.77 -0.35 29.24
C LEU A 51 -2.49 -0.82 28.53
N SER A 52 -1.48 -1.34 29.25
CA SER A 52 -0.21 -1.78 28.66
C SER A 52 -0.36 -2.86 27.59
N ASP A 53 -1.36 -3.73 27.73
CA ASP A 53 -1.45 -4.99 26.96
C ASP A 53 -2.49 -4.92 25.83
N VAL A 54 -3.08 -3.74 25.59
CA VAL A 54 -4.07 -3.54 24.52
C VAL A 54 -3.53 -2.59 23.46
N GLY A 55 -3.96 -2.76 22.19
CA GLY A 55 -3.55 -1.89 21.09
C GLY A 55 -3.97 -0.42 21.24
N LEU A 56 -3.25 0.49 20.57
CA LEU A 56 -3.42 1.96 20.70
C LEU A 56 -4.87 2.43 20.53
N ASP A 57 -5.62 1.86 19.58
CA ASP A 57 -7.02 2.24 19.37
C ASP A 57 -7.90 1.93 20.59
N ALA A 58 -7.75 0.73 21.15
CA ALA A 58 -8.46 0.30 22.35
C ALA A 58 -8.09 1.17 23.55
N ARG A 59 -6.80 1.57 23.67
CA ARG A 59 -6.36 2.53 24.69
C ARG A 59 -7.11 3.85 24.58
N ILE A 60 -7.13 4.43 23.37
CA ILE A 60 -7.78 5.72 23.10
C ILE A 60 -9.28 5.63 23.41
N LYS A 61 -9.97 4.58 22.94
CA LYS A 61 -11.40 4.36 23.19
C LYS A 61 -11.72 4.19 24.68
N SER A 62 -10.93 3.39 25.40
CA SER A 62 -11.11 3.16 26.83
C SER A 62 -10.96 4.45 27.65
N LEU A 63 -9.93 5.25 27.35
CA LEU A 63 -9.71 6.54 28.02
C LEU A 63 -10.80 7.56 27.66
N ASN A 64 -11.23 7.60 26.40
CA ASN A 64 -12.31 8.50 25.95
C ASN A 64 -13.65 8.12 26.59
N GLY A 65 -14.00 6.82 26.61
CA GLY A 65 -15.24 6.33 27.22
C GLY A 65 -15.32 6.58 28.73
N ARG A 66 -14.16 6.61 29.41
CA ARG A 66 -14.04 7.01 30.82
C ARG A 66 -13.90 8.52 31.02
N SER A 67 -14.05 9.33 29.96
CA SER A 67 -13.91 10.79 29.99
C SER A 67 -12.56 11.28 30.53
N MET A 68 -11.50 10.49 30.36
CA MET A 68 -10.14 10.82 30.80
C MET A 68 -9.38 11.67 29.76
N LEU A 69 -9.88 11.77 28.53
CA LEU A 69 -9.30 12.57 27.46
C LEU A 69 -10.09 13.85 27.24
N LYS A 70 -9.42 15.00 27.31
CA LYS A 70 -10.02 16.25 26.81
C LYS A 70 -10.09 16.19 25.27
N PRO A 71 -11.06 16.88 24.63
CA PRO A 71 -11.21 16.87 23.17
C PRO A 71 -9.92 17.16 22.37
N PRO A 72 -9.05 18.11 22.78
CA PRO A 72 -7.77 18.31 22.10
C PRO A 72 -6.85 17.10 22.17
N ALA A 73 -6.71 16.47 23.34
CA ALA A 73 -5.84 15.30 23.53
C ALA A 73 -6.31 14.12 22.68
N LEU A 74 -7.62 13.89 22.59
CA LEU A 74 -8.19 12.87 21.72
C LEU A 74 -7.82 13.12 20.24
N ARG A 75 -7.93 14.36 19.77
CA ARG A 75 -7.57 14.73 18.40
C ARG A 75 -6.10 14.44 18.11
N TYR A 76 -5.19 14.84 19.00
CA TYR A 76 -3.75 14.59 18.82
C TYR A 76 -3.41 13.10 18.81
N LEU A 77 -4.03 12.31 19.70
CA LEU A 77 -3.87 10.86 19.71
C LEU A 77 -4.34 10.22 18.40
N LYS A 78 -5.49 10.66 17.87
CA LYS A 78 -6.02 10.19 16.58
C LYS A 78 -5.11 10.59 15.42
N THR A 79 -4.52 11.80 15.45
CA THR A 79 -3.52 12.21 14.46
C THR A 79 -2.30 11.29 14.47
N LEU A 80 -1.69 11.05 15.64
CA LEU A 80 -0.51 10.18 15.76
C LEU A 80 -0.80 8.73 15.38
N GLN A 81 -1.99 8.23 15.73
CA GLN A 81 -2.46 6.91 15.32
C GLN A 81 -2.56 6.83 13.79
N TRP A 82 -3.26 7.77 13.16
CA TRP A 82 -3.49 7.77 11.72
C TRP A 82 -2.19 7.92 10.92
N THR A 83 -1.34 8.91 11.23
CA THR A 83 -0.06 9.09 10.52
C THR A 83 0.84 7.87 10.69
N GLY A 84 0.85 7.25 11.87
CA GLY A 84 1.62 6.04 12.13
C GLY A 84 1.03 4.76 11.53
N ASN A 85 -0.26 4.72 11.20
CA ASN A 85 -0.87 3.62 10.46
C ASN A 85 -0.49 3.69 8.98
N ILE A 86 -0.52 4.90 8.40
CA ILE A 86 -0.03 5.14 7.03
C ILE A 86 1.44 4.74 6.89
N ALA A 87 2.25 5.11 7.88
CA ALA A 87 3.68 4.76 7.89
C ALA A 87 3.93 3.25 8.04
N ALA A 88 3.05 2.51 8.72
CA ALA A 88 3.21 1.08 8.93
C ALA A 88 2.97 0.26 7.66
N HIS A 89 2.01 0.68 6.82
CA HIS A 89 1.63 -0.04 5.59
C HIS A 89 1.48 0.92 4.40
N PRO A 90 2.55 1.61 3.97
CA PRO A 90 2.47 2.57 2.87
C PRO A 90 2.05 1.92 1.53
N GLU A 91 2.25 0.61 1.38
CA GLU A 91 1.86 -0.19 0.21
C GLU A 91 0.35 -0.40 0.05
N ASP A 92 -0.42 -0.24 1.14
CA ASP A 92 -1.87 -0.44 1.11
C ASP A 92 -2.62 0.78 0.52
N PHE A 93 -1.91 1.88 0.22
CA PHE A 93 -2.46 3.12 -0.31
C PHE A 93 -2.10 3.29 -1.81
N GLU A 94 -2.94 2.73 -2.70
CA GLU A 94 -2.59 2.49 -4.10
C GLU A 94 -2.61 3.72 -5.03
N PHE A 95 -3.34 4.80 -4.71
CA PHE A 95 -3.57 5.88 -5.69
C PHE A 95 -3.10 7.29 -5.27
N GLU A 96 -2.36 7.47 -4.16
CA GLU A 96 -1.71 8.73 -3.79
C GLU A 96 -0.28 8.54 -3.23
N GLU A 97 0.67 9.32 -3.75
CA GLU A 97 1.96 9.52 -3.10
C GLU A 97 1.77 10.41 -1.87
N HIS A 98 1.99 9.85 -0.69
CA HIS A 98 1.90 10.60 0.56
C HIS A 98 3.16 11.47 0.76
N ASP A 99 2.96 12.75 1.09
CA ASP A 99 4.05 13.61 1.57
C ASP A 99 4.38 13.26 3.02
N PHE A 100 5.24 12.26 3.20
CA PHE A 100 5.66 11.80 4.52
C PHE A 100 6.35 12.88 5.34
N HIS A 101 7.01 13.87 4.72
CA HIS A 101 7.61 14.97 5.48
C HIS A 101 6.53 15.88 6.09
N ALA A 102 5.47 16.18 5.33
CA ALA A 102 4.33 16.93 5.86
C ALA A 102 3.62 16.16 6.99
N LEU A 103 3.42 14.85 6.83
CA LEU A 103 2.84 13.99 7.88
C LEU A 103 3.69 13.99 9.15
N VAL A 104 5.03 13.92 9.03
CA VAL A 104 5.93 13.98 10.18
C VAL A 104 5.85 15.34 10.87
N ALA A 105 5.80 16.44 10.13
CA ALA A 105 5.65 17.77 10.72
C ALA A 105 4.37 17.86 11.56
N GLN A 106 3.24 17.38 11.00
CA GLN A 106 1.96 17.31 11.69
C GLN A 106 2.02 16.41 12.94
N ALA A 107 2.66 15.24 12.84
CA ALA A 107 2.80 14.31 13.96
C ALA A 107 3.70 14.89 15.07
N LEU A 108 4.78 15.58 14.72
CA LEU A 108 5.64 16.26 15.69
C LEU A 108 4.90 17.37 16.45
N ASP A 109 4.03 18.13 15.78
CA ASP A 109 3.15 19.11 16.43
C ASP A 109 2.19 18.44 17.41
N ALA A 110 1.49 17.39 16.98
CA ALA A 110 0.56 16.63 17.82
C ALA A 110 1.26 16.01 19.04
N ALA A 111 2.48 15.47 18.86
CA ALA A 111 3.28 14.90 19.94
C ALA A 111 3.68 15.96 20.98
N ARG A 112 4.15 17.15 20.54
CA ARG A 112 4.44 18.26 21.46
C ARG A 112 3.22 18.69 22.25
N ASP A 113 2.06 18.78 21.61
CA ASP A 113 0.82 19.18 22.30
C ASP A 113 0.33 18.12 23.30
N LEU A 114 0.53 16.82 23.03
CA LEU A 114 0.31 15.78 24.04
C LEU A 114 1.29 15.87 25.21
N ILE A 115 2.56 16.14 24.95
CA ILE A 115 3.56 16.36 26.00
C ILE A 115 3.14 17.55 26.88
N LYS A 116 2.70 18.67 26.30
CA LYS A 116 2.13 19.81 27.07
C LYS A 116 0.97 19.36 27.94
N HIS A 117 0.12 18.46 27.45
CA HIS A 117 -0.99 17.94 28.23
C HIS A 117 -0.52 17.17 29.48
N ILE A 118 0.57 16.39 29.39
CA ILE A 118 1.18 15.75 30.56
C ILE A 118 1.61 16.80 31.59
N TYR A 119 2.26 17.87 31.15
CA TYR A 119 2.66 18.95 32.05
C TYR A 119 1.44 19.60 32.71
N GLN A 120 0.37 19.89 31.96
CA GLN A 120 -0.88 20.44 32.51
C GLN A 120 -1.57 19.51 33.52
N LEU A 121 -1.35 18.19 33.43
CA LEU A 121 -1.87 17.21 34.38
C LEU A 121 -1.01 17.09 35.64
N ARG A 122 0.31 17.34 35.53
CA ARG A 122 1.26 17.21 36.65
C ARG A 122 1.57 18.52 37.38
N TYR A 123 1.54 19.63 36.67
CA TYR A 123 2.05 20.92 37.12
C TYR A 123 1.07 22.05 36.76
N GLU A 124 1.18 23.19 37.46
CA GLU A 124 0.33 24.35 37.21
C GLU A 124 0.71 25.10 35.91
N GLU A 125 1.99 25.06 35.52
CA GLU A 125 2.48 25.74 34.32
C GLU A 125 3.27 24.80 33.40
N VAL A 126 3.17 25.04 32.10
CA VAL A 126 3.96 24.36 31.07
C VAL A 126 5.29 25.12 30.90
N PRO A 127 6.45 24.46 31.03
CA PRO A 127 7.75 25.11 30.82
C PRO A 127 7.85 25.77 29.44
N ARG A 128 8.50 26.94 29.38
CA ARG A 128 8.86 27.55 28.10
C ARG A 128 9.97 26.75 27.43
N TYR A 129 9.76 26.43 26.16
CA TYR A 129 10.71 25.68 25.35
C TYR A 129 10.79 26.26 23.94
N GLU A 130 11.89 25.97 23.24
CA GLU A 130 12.10 26.34 21.84
C GLU A 130 12.29 25.09 20.99
N ILE A 131 11.82 25.11 19.74
CA ILE A 131 11.98 23.99 18.81
C ILE A 131 13.35 24.12 18.14
N VAL A 132 14.27 23.21 18.49
CA VAL A 132 15.62 23.21 17.91
C VAL A 132 15.64 22.47 16.57
N ALA A 133 16.56 22.80 15.66
CA ALA A 133 16.73 22.08 14.41
C ALA A 133 17.16 20.62 14.64
N VAL A 134 16.87 19.75 13.67
CA VAL A 134 17.29 18.33 13.72
C VAL A 134 18.81 18.24 13.55
N GLU A 135 19.50 17.61 14.49
CA GLU A 135 20.94 17.35 14.38
C GLU A 135 21.21 16.10 13.55
N SER A 136 22.17 16.19 12.61
CA SER A 136 22.54 15.10 11.69
C SER A 136 23.39 13.98 12.32
N SER A 137 23.52 13.95 13.64
CA SER A 137 24.44 13.03 14.36
C SER A 137 23.76 11.72 14.78
N ALA A 138 22.44 11.63 14.70
CA ALA A 138 21.65 10.49 15.19
C ALA A 138 22.05 9.16 14.54
N LEU A 139 22.30 9.14 13.22
CA LEU A 139 22.78 7.95 12.52
C LEU A 139 24.15 7.49 13.04
N ARG A 140 25.06 8.43 13.29
CA ARG A 140 26.40 8.12 13.79
C ARG A 140 26.34 7.52 15.19
N ASP A 141 25.53 8.09 16.07
CA ASP A 141 25.34 7.59 17.43
C ASP A 141 24.69 6.20 17.42
N MET A 142 23.62 6.03 16.66
CA MET A 142 22.93 4.75 16.48
C MET A 142 23.88 3.67 15.97
N CYS A 143 24.63 3.93 14.90
CA CYS A 143 25.60 2.95 14.37
C CYS A 143 26.76 2.70 15.33
N TYR A 144 27.16 3.67 16.15
CA TYR A 144 28.17 3.47 17.19
C TYR A 144 27.66 2.47 18.24
N ARG A 145 26.47 2.71 18.81
CA ARG A 145 25.86 1.81 19.80
C ARG A 145 25.64 0.41 19.24
N ALA A 146 25.13 0.31 18.02
CA ALA A 146 24.94 -0.97 17.34
C ALA A 146 26.26 -1.74 17.14
N MET A 147 27.36 -1.04 16.83
CA MET A 147 28.63 -1.68 16.50
C MET A 147 29.51 -2.00 17.70
N LEU A 148 29.60 -1.08 18.65
CA LEU A 148 30.59 -1.10 19.73
C LEU A 148 30.01 -1.48 21.08
N GLU A 149 28.74 -1.18 21.31
CA GLU A 149 28.04 -1.53 22.55
C GLU A 149 27.21 -2.81 22.40
N SER A 150 27.16 -3.39 21.20
CA SER A 150 26.27 -4.50 20.85
C SER A 150 24.81 -4.22 21.23
N ASP A 151 24.40 -2.95 21.13
CA ASP A 151 23.04 -2.53 21.41
C ASP A 151 22.12 -3.07 20.31
N VAL A 152 21.37 -4.10 20.66
CA VAL A 152 20.49 -4.85 19.76
C VAL A 152 19.37 -3.96 19.20
N GLU A 153 18.87 -3.03 20.01
CA GLU A 153 17.86 -2.07 19.60
C GLU A 153 18.47 -1.08 18.60
N ALA A 154 19.70 -0.61 18.85
CA ALA A 154 20.41 0.23 17.88
C ALA A 154 20.69 -0.51 16.55
N MET A 155 20.92 -1.83 16.57
CA MET A 155 21.02 -2.63 15.34
C MET A 155 19.70 -2.62 14.58
N ASN A 156 18.57 -2.84 15.27
CA ASN A 156 17.25 -2.76 14.65
C ASN A 156 17.01 -1.41 13.97
N GLN A 157 17.27 -0.33 14.70
CA GLN A 157 17.06 1.04 14.21
C GLN A 157 17.96 1.36 13.00
N ALA A 158 19.21 0.88 13.01
CA ALA A 158 20.11 1.04 11.88
C ALA A 158 19.63 0.26 10.66
N GLY A 159 19.12 -0.96 10.88
CA GLY A 159 18.48 -1.76 9.84
C GLY A 159 17.30 -1.03 9.18
N GLU A 160 16.37 -0.53 9.99
CA GLU A 160 15.17 0.18 9.52
C GLU A 160 15.53 1.46 8.75
N TYR A 161 16.50 2.24 9.26
CA TYR A 161 16.98 3.44 8.58
C TYR A 161 17.47 3.13 7.15
N PHE A 162 18.34 2.12 7.00
CA PHE A 162 18.90 1.79 5.70
C PHE A 162 17.89 1.14 4.77
N LYS A 163 16.97 0.34 5.31
CA LYS A 163 15.86 -0.22 4.53
C LYS A 163 14.98 0.89 3.96
N GLU A 164 14.57 1.86 4.76
CA GLU A 164 13.74 2.96 4.28
C GLU A 164 14.45 3.79 3.20
N LYS A 165 15.75 4.08 3.36
CA LYS A 165 16.54 4.73 2.30
C LYS A 165 16.53 3.90 1.01
N ALA A 166 16.68 2.58 1.11
CA ALA A 166 16.61 1.68 -0.04
C ALA A 166 15.23 1.72 -0.72
N ASP A 167 14.15 1.72 0.06
CA ASP A 167 12.77 1.81 -0.43
C ASP A 167 12.51 3.14 -1.15
N GLN A 168 12.97 4.27 -0.59
CA GLN A 168 12.84 5.60 -1.20
C GLN A 168 13.58 5.68 -2.55
N ILE A 169 14.82 5.17 -2.62
CA ILE A 169 15.60 5.14 -3.87
C ILE A 169 14.94 4.23 -4.91
N THR A 170 14.37 3.11 -4.46
CA THR A 170 13.67 2.15 -5.33
C THR A 170 12.41 2.76 -5.92
N LYS A 171 11.61 3.50 -5.14
CA LYS A 171 10.41 4.20 -5.65
C LYS A 171 10.72 5.20 -6.77
N GLN A 172 11.91 5.79 -6.78
CA GLN A 172 12.30 6.80 -7.77
C GLN A 172 12.80 6.21 -9.11
N LYS A 173 13.06 4.90 -9.21
CA LYS A 173 13.76 4.30 -10.37
C LYS A 173 13.17 2.97 -10.82
N THR A 174 13.09 2.78 -12.15
CA THR A 174 12.26 1.73 -12.76
C THR A 174 12.98 0.38 -12.96
N LEU A 175 14.31 0.32 -12.93
CA LEU A 175 15.03 -0.94 -13.13
C LEU A 175 15.26 -1.64 -11.79
N LEU A 176 14.43 -2.64 -11.52
CA LEU A 176 14.50 -3.47 -10.32
C LEU A 176 15.38 -4.70 -10.55
N ARG A 177 16.10 -5.08 -9.52
CA ARG A 177 16.78 -6.38 -9.40
C ARG A 177 15.76 -7.45 -9.01
N PHE A 178 16.24 -8.69 -8.99
CA PHE A 178 15.49 -9.88 -8.60
C PHE A 178 14.98 -9.88 -7.15
N ASP A 179 15.59 -9.08 -6.27
CA ASP A 179 15.19 -8.90 -4.87
C ASP A 179 14.14 -7.79 -4.68
N GLY A 180 13.68 -7.16 -5.77
CA GLY A 180 12.69 -6.08 -5.74
C GLY A 180 13.26 -4.68 -5.53
N TYR A 181 14.58 -4.52 -5.38
CA TYR A 181 15.24 -3.22 -5.18
C TYR A 181 15.94 -2.71 -6.43
N SER A 182 16.08 -1.39 -6.58
CA SER A 182 16.89 -0.82 -7.66
C SER A 182 18.39 -1.10 -7.47
N VAL A 183 19.17 -1.03 -8.55
CA VAL A 183 20.63 -1.24 -8.48
C VAL A 183 21.29 -0.22 -7.54
N GLU A 184 20.77 1.01 -7.50
CA GLU A 184 21.29 2.07 -6.64
C GLU A 184 20.87 1.95 -5.17
N ALA A 185 19.77 1.27 -4.89
CA ALA A 185 19.35 0.96 -3.52
C ALA A 185 20.20 -0.17 -2.89
N TRP A 186 20.97 -0.90 -3.70
CA TRP A 186 21.69 -2.09 -3.26
C TRP A 186 22.65 -1.88 -2.08
N PRO A 187 23.49 -0.83 -2.03
CA PRO A 187 24.38 -0.62 -0.87
C PRO A 187 23.60 -0.43 0.44
N TYR A 188 22.42 0.16 0.37
CA TYR A 188 21.57 0.43 1.53
C TYR A 188 20.85 -0.84 2.00
N ILE A 189 20.30 -1.65 1.09
CA ILE A 189 19.69 -2.92 1.49
C ILE A 189 20.74 -3.90 2.06
N ASP A 190 21.98 -3.89 1.55
CA ASP A 190 23.08 -4.68 2.12
C ASP A 190 23.42 -4.22 3.56
N GLN A 191 23.45 -2.91 3.81
CA GLN A 191 23.64 -2.37 5.16
C GLN A 191 22.47 -2.69 6.09
N ALA A 192 21.24 -2.60 5.59
CA ALA A 192 20.05 -2.97 6.36
C ALA A 192 20.12 -4.44 6.79
N MET A 193 20.41 -5.33 5.83
CA MET A 193 20.50 -6.77 6.09
C MET A 193 21.68 -7.16 6.96
N TYR A 194 22.79 -6.42 6.90
CA TYR A 194 23.89 -6.59 7.84
C TYR A 194 23.40 -6.41 9.29
N TRP A 195 22.69 -5.31 9.56
CA TRP A 195 22.22 -5.01 10.91
C TRP A 195 21.10 -5.94 11.37
N PHE A 196 20.12 -6.23 10.51
CA PHE A 196 19.05 -7.17 10.86
C PHE A 196 19.58 -8.58 11.12
N LYS A 197 20.56 -9.08 10.36
CA LYS A 197 21.14 -10.40 10.63
C LYS A 197 21.82 -10.47 12.00
N ARG A 198 22.58 -9.44 12.38
CA ARG A 198 23.20 -9.36 13.70
C ARG A 198 22.17 -9.25 14.83
N GLY A 199 21.15 -8.41 14.66
CA GLY A 199 20.07 -8.33 15.62
C GLY A 199 19.28 -9.63 15.75
N ALA A 200 19.14 -10.39 14.66
CA ALA A 200 18.47 -11.70 14.65
C ALA A 200 19.30 -12.77 15.38
N GLU A 201 20.63 -12.72 15.31
CA GLU A 201 21.53 -13.58 16.10
C GLU A 201 21.31 -13.37 17.61
N GLU A 202 21.10 -12.12 18.03
CA GLU A 202 20.74 -11.73 19.41
C GLU A 202 19.24 -11.89 19.74
N SER A 203 18.51 -12.55 18.86
CA SER A 203 17.08 -12.84 18.97
C SER A 203 16.13 -11.64 19.04
N HIS A 204 16.49 -10.53 18.41
CA HIS A 204 15.58 -9.38 18.28
C HIS A 204 14.42 -9.70 17.32
N PRO A 205 13.14 -9.54 17.75
CA PRO A 205 11.99 -10.01 16.97
C PRO A 205 11.87 -9.35 15.59
N ASN A 206 11.95 -8.02 15.49
CA ASN A 206 11.86 -7.34 14.19
C ASN A 206 13.07 -7.66 13.31
N CYS A 207 14.26 -7.83 13.88
CA CYS A 207 15.44 -8.18 13.10
C CYS A 207 15.33 -9.58 12.48
N MET A 208 14.82 -10.55 13.25
CA MET A 208 14.50 -11.88 12.72
C MET A 208 13.46 -11.80 11.60
N TYR A 209 12.40 -11.02 11.79
CA TYR A 209 11.35 -10.83 10.79
C TYR A 209 11.92 -10.23 9.50
N GLN A 210 12.61 -9.09 9.58
CA GLN A 210 13.15 -8.40 8.40
C GLN A 210 14.20 -9.24 7.67
N ALA A 211 15.10 -9.89 8.40
CA ALA A 211 16.08 -10.80 7.80
C ALA A 211 15.41 -12.03 7.16
N GLY A 212 14.39 -12.59 7.80
CA GLY A 212 13.63 -13.72 7.29
C GLY A 212 12.86 -13.38 6.00
N ILE A 213 12.10 -12.29 6.00
CA ILE A 213 11.35 -11.81 4.83
C ILE A 213 12.29 -11.54 3.65
N TYR A 214 13.45 -10.94 3.92
CA TYR A 214 14.44 -10.72 2.87
C TYR A 214 14.93 -12.02 2.24
N GLU A 215 15.23 -13.06 3.03
CA GLU A 215 15.68 -14.34 2.46
C GLU A 215 14.55 -15.08 1.72
N VAL A 216 13.29 -14.95 2.15
CA VAL A 216 12.13 -15.54 1.46
C VAL A 216 11.90 -14.91 0.08
N ASN A 217 11.97 -13.58 -0.01
CA ASN A 217 11.66 -12.84 -1.23
C ASN A 217 12.76 -12.89 -2.29
N ARG A 218 13.94 -13.38 -1.94
CA ARG A 218 15.06 -13.53 -2.87
C ARG A 218 14.79 -14.64 -3.88
N SER A 219 14.80 -14.28 -5.17
CA SER A 219 14.63 -15.28 -6.24
C SER A 219 15.93 -16.04 -6.56
N ASP A 220 17.08 -15.61 -6.05
CA ASP A 220 18.40 -16.21 -6.27
C ASP A 220 18.74 -17.31 -5.26
N VAL A 221 17.88 -17.57 -4.27
CA VAL A 221 18.09 -18.57 -3.24
C VAL A 221 17.24 -19.82 -3.46
N GLY A 222 17.83 -20.99 -3.18
CA GLY A 222 17.12 -22.26 -3.23
C GLY A 222 16.12 -22.43 -2.07
N GLU A 223 15.21 -23.39 -2.22
CA GLU A 223 14.09 -23.64 -1.31
C GLU A 223 14.51 -23.73 0.17
N GLN A 224 15.63 -24.41 0.45
CA GLN A 224 16.15 -24.55 1.81
C GLN A 224 16.38 -23.21 2.51
N LYS A 225 16.92 -22.21 1.80
CA LYS A 225 17.18 -20.88 2.37
C LYS A 225 15.88 -20.09 2.59
N LYS A 226 14.89 -20.27 1.72
CA LYS A 226 13.56 -19.70 1.94
C LYS A 226 12.94 -20.29 3.21
N SER A 227 13.01 -21.61 3.37
CA SER A 227 12.58 -22.28 4.60
C SER A 227 13.36 -21.84 5.84
N ASP A 228 14.66 -21.53 5.72
CA ASP A 228 15.45 -20.94 6.82
C ASP A 228 14.93 -19.52 7.17
N GLY A 229 14.59 -18.72 6.15
CA GLY A 229 13.95 -17.43 6.32
C GLY A 229 12.59 -17.54 7.02
N GLU A 230 11.74 -18.47 6.62
CA GLU A 230 10.45 -18.72 7.26
C GLU A 230 10.60 -19.20 8.70
N ARG A 231 11.63 -20.00 9.01
CA ARG A 231 11.97 -20.37 10.40
C ARG A 231 12.36 -19.16 11.24
N LEU A 232 13.07 -18.18 10.68
CA LEU A 232 13.36 -16.92 11.38
C LEU A 232 12.07 -16.13 11.64
N ILE A 233 11.17 -16.06 10.65
CA ILE A 233 9.87 -15.40 10.80
C ILE A 233 9.03 -16.10 11.89
N SER A 234 8.98 -17.43 11.92
CA SER A 234 8.28 -18.18 12.98
C SER A 234 8.82 -17.87 14.37
N ARG A 235 10.15 -17.79 14.54
CA ARG A 235 10.76 -17.39 15.82
C ARG A 235 10.42 -15.95 16.21
N ALA A 236 10.31 -15.04 15.25
CA ALA A 236 9.83 -13.68 15.50
C ALA A 236 8.36 -13.68 15.96
N ALA A 237 7.52 -14.52 15.34
CA ALA A 237 6.13 -14.71 15.72
C ALA A 237 5.98 -15.32 17.12
N ASP A 238 6.84 -16.26 17.51
CA ASP A 238 6.90 -16.81 18.86
C ASP A 238 7.23 -15.73 19.90
N ALA A 239 8.01 -14.72 19.51
CA ALA A 239 8.29 -13.52 20.31
C ALA A 239 7.23 -12.41 20.17
N ASP A 240 6.02 -12.75 19.71
CA ASP A 240 4.88 -11.85 19.51
C ASP A 240 5.15 -10.67 18.53
N HIS A 241 6.09 -10.81 17.60
CA HIS A 241 6.28 -9.81 16.54
C HIS A 241 5.05 -9.75 15.62
N VAL A 242 4.37 -8.59 15.59
CA VAL A 242 3.06 -8.42 14.95
C VAL A 242 3.03 -8.85 13.49
N GLU A 243 3.97 -8.34 12.68
CA GLU A 243 4.02 -8.69 11.25
C GLU A 243 4.37 -10.16 11.02
N ALA A 244 5.16 -10.74 11.92
CA ALA A 244 5.54 -12.14 11.83
C ALA A 244 4.35 -13.05 12.17
N LEU A 245 3.56 -12.69 13.18
CA LEU A 245 2.30 -13.36 13.50
C LEU A 245 1.37 -13.37 12.28
N VAL A 246 1.23 -12.23 11.59
CA VAL A 246 0.40 -12.10 10.40
C VAL A 246 0.94 -12.93 9.24
N TYR A 247 2.25 -12.90 8.99
CA TYR A 247 2.88 -13.72 7.95
C TYR A 247 2.65 -15.22 8.18
N VAL A 248 2.95 -15.69 9.40
CA VAL A 248 2.80 -17.10 9.77
C VAL A 248 1.33 -17.51 9.72
N ALA A 249 0.42 -16.66 10.17
CA ALA A 249 -1.02 -16.93 10.10
C ALA A 249 -1.50 -17.11 8.65
N HIS A 250 -1.06 -16.28 7.71
CA HIS A 250 -1.36 -16.48 6.29
C HIS A 250 -0.76 -17.78 5.75
N GLY A 251 0.47 -18.11 6.16
CA GLY A 251 1.09 -19.40 5.81
C GLY A 251 0.25 -20.60 6.24
N TYR A 252 -0.35 -20.54 7.43
CA TYR A 252 -1.30 -21.55 7.93
C TYR A 252 -2.70 -21.48 7.27
N ILE A 253 -3.12 -20.35 6.72
CA ILE A 253 -4.36 -20.28 5.91
C ILE A 253 -4.14 -20.97 4.57
N ASP A 254 -3.03 -20.66 3.88
CA ASP A 254 -2.82 -21.05 2.50
C ASP A 254 -2.06 -22.39 2.36
N GLY A 255 -1.47 -22.89 3.45
CA GLY A 255 -0.65 -24.11 3.45
C GLY A 255 0.65 -23.94 2.64
N THR A 256 1.32 -22.80 2.77
CA THR A 256 2.49 -22.42 1.95
C THR A 256 3.81 -22.56 2.71
N GLY A 257 4.91 -22.80 1.97
CA GLY A 257 6.25 -22.82 2.54
C GLY A 257 6.44 -23.97 3.54
N ILE A 258 6.94 -23.66 4.73
CA ILE A 258 7.08 -24.62 5.84
C ILE A 258 5.77 -24.87 6.62
N PHE A 259 4.68 -24.17 6.30
CA PHE A 259 3.42 -24.22 7.05
C PHE A 259 2.45 -25.22 6.42
N ILE A 260 1.80 -26.01 7.27
CA ILE A 260 0.73 -26.93 6.87
C ILE A 260 -0.58 -26.24 7.16
N GLU A 261 -1.54 -26.27 6.22
CA GLU A 261 -2.85 -25.63 6.38
C GLU A 261 -3.52 -26.00 7.72
N ASP A 262 -3.75 -24.99 8.56
CA ASP A 262 -4.43 -25.11 9.85
C ASP A 262 -5.09 -23.78 10.23
N HIS A 263 -6.39 -23.68 9.97
CA HIS A 263 -7.15 -22.46 10.26
C HIS A 263 -7.32 -22.17 11.76
N VAL A 264 -7.18 -23.17 12.64
CA VAL A 264 -7.26 -22.96 14.09
C VAL A 264 -6.00 -22.22 14.54
N VAL A 265 -4.83 -22.71 14.14
CA VAL A 265 -3.55 -22.04 14.42
C VAL A 265 -3.49 -20.65 13.79
N ALA A 266 -3.93 -20.50 12.54
CA ALA A 266 -4.00 -19.20 11.89
C ALA A 266 -4.87 -18.19 12.68
N ARG A 267 -6.04 -18.64 13.16
CA ARG A 267 -6.94 -17.79 13.93
C ARG A 267 -6.31 -17.34 15.25
N GLU A 268 -5.65 -18.24 15.99
CA GLU A 268 -4.96 -17.90 17.24
C GLU A 268 -3.86 -16.86 17.01
N LEU A 269 -3.09 -16.99 15.92
CA LEU A 269 -2.06 -16.02 15.54
C LEU A 269 -2.65 -14.66 15.15
N PHE A 270 -3.75 -14.63 14.39
CA PHE A 270 -4.47 -13.39 14.10
C PHE A 270 -5.06 -12.75 15.37
N GLU A 271 -5.57 -13.53 16.32
CA GLU A 271 -6.03 -13.03 17.61
C GLU A 271 -4.89 -12.40 18.44
N ARG A 272 -3.68 -13.00 18.41
CA ARG A 272 -2.48 -12.41 19.01
C ARG A 272 -2.09 -11.08 18.35
N ALA A 273 -2.05 -11.01 17.03
CA ALA A 273 -1.75 -9.77 16.30
C ALA A 273 -2.84 -8.70 16.49
N ALA A 274 -4.11 -9.11 16.51
CA ALA A 274 -5.25 -8.24 16.73
C ALA A 274 -5.25 -7.61 18.13
N ARG A 275 -4.84 -8.33 19.18
CA ARG A 275 -4.67 -7.78 20.54
C ARG A 275 -3.68 -6.61 20.59
N GLN A 276 -2.66 -6.66 19.74
CA GLN A 276 -1.69 -5.56 19.56
C GLN A 276 -2.23 -4.41 18.69
N GLY A 277 -3.47 -4.53 18.22
CA GLY A 277 -4.16 -3.52 17.41
C GLY A 277 -3.76 -3.52 15.95
N HIS A 278 -3.27 -4.64 15.42
CA HIS A 278 -2.89 -4.75 14.01
C HIS A 278 -4.13 -4.71 13.10
N PRO A 279 -4.32 -3.68 12.25
CA PRO A 279 -5.57 -3.49 11.54
C PRO A 279 -5.87 -4.59 10.51
N GLN A 280 -4.85 -5.07 9.78
CA GLN A 280 -5.00 -6.19 8.85
C GLN A 280 -5.37 -7.49 9.59
N ALA A 281 -4.80 -7.73 10.77
CA ALA A 281 -5.12 -8.92 11.56
C ALA A 281 -6.56 -8.89 12.06
N LEU A 282 -7.02 -7.72 12.54
CA LEU A 282 -8.41 -7.50 12.91
C LEU A 282 -9.37 -7.71 11.71
N GLY A 283 -8.98 -7.24 10.52
CA GLY A 283 -9.72 -7.47 9.28
C GLY A 283 -9.83 -8.96 8.93
N GLN A 284 -8.71 -9.69 8.95
CA GLN A 284 -8.69 -11.13 8.67
C GLN A 284 -9.47 -11.93 9.71
N LEU A 285 -9.30 -11.60 10.99
CA LEU A 285 -10.04 -12.24 12.06
C LEU A 285 -11.56 -12.03 11.90
N GLY A 286 -11.98 -10.82 11.49
CA GLY A 286 -13.37 -10.54 11.16
C GLY A 286 -13.91 -11.45 10.04
N ALA A 287 -13.12 -11.66 8.98
CA ALA A 287 -13.47 -12.56 7.88
C ALA A 287 -13.53 -14.04 8.33
N MET A 288 -12.58 -14.48 9.16
CA MET A 288 -12.58 -15.84 9.72
C MET A 288 -13.83 -16.09 10.59
N TYR A 289 -14.21 -15.13 11.45
CA TYR A 289 -15.44 -15.20 12.23
C TYR A 289 -16.71 -15.25 11.37
N ALA A 290 -16.76 -14.47 10.27
CA ALA A 290 -17.91 -14.47 9.37
C ALA A 290 -18.07 -15.82 8.64
N LYS A 291 -16.95 -16.47 8.30
CA LYS A 291 -16.91 -17.73 7.55
C LYS A 291 -16.86 -18.99 8.42
N GLY A 292 -16.59 -18.86 9.72
CA GLY A 292 -16.35 -20.00 10.60
C GLY A 292 -15.03 -20.72 10.31
N LEU A 293 -13.99 -19.99 9.90
CA LEU A 293 -12.66 -20.58 9.68
C LEU A 293 -11.93 -20.69 11.02
N GLY A 294 -11.41 -21.89 11.34
CA GLY A 294 -10.72 -22.15 12.61
C GLY A 294 -11.64 -22.14 13.85
N GLY A 295 -12.96 -22.29 13.67
CA GLY A 295 -13.94 -22.32 14.75
C GLY A 295 -15.37 -22.19 14.24
N GLU A 296 -16.29 -21.70 15.07
CA GLU A 296 -17.69 -21.48 14.65
C GLU A 296 -17.91 -20.09 14.04
N VAL A 297 -18.94 -19.98 13.18
CA VAL A 297 -19.41 -18.71 12.64
C VAL A 297 -19.89 -17.81 13.78
N ASN A 298 -19.37 -16.59 13.85
CA ASN A 298 -19.78 -15.59 14.84
C ASN A 298 -19.93 -14.22 14.19
N PRO A 299 -21.13 -13.86 13.69
CA PRO A 299 -21.37 -12.60 13.00
C PRO A 299 -21.14 -11.36 13.89
N VAL A 300 -21.38 -11.50 15.20
CA VAL A 300 -21.17 -10.41 16.16
C VAL A 300 -19.68 -10.12 16.32
N ALA A 301 -18.86 -11.16 16.52
CA ALA A 301 -17.40 -11.00 16.58
C ALA A 301 -16.84 -10.51 15.24
N ALA A 302 -17.36 -11.01 14.12
CA ALA A 302 -16.98 -10.54 12.78
C ALA A 302 -17.19 -9.03 12.61
N ALA A 303 -18.38 -8.54 12.96
CA ALA A 303 -18.73 -7.13 12.90
C ALA A 303 -17.84 -6.29 13.82
N GLN A 304 -17.59 -6.76 15.05
CA GLN A 304 -16.75 -6.06 16.03
C GLN A 304 -15.30 -5.94 15.57
N CYS A 305 -14.68 -7.03 15.12
CA CYS A 305 -13.30 -7.01 14.64
C CYS A 305 -13.15 -6.14 13.39
N THR A 306 -14.12 -6.22 12.46
CA THR A 306 -14.13 -5.40 11.25
C THR A 306 -14.32 -3.92 11.58
N LEU A 307 -15.20 -3.60 12.55
CA LEU A 307 -15.38 -2.23 13.03
C LEU A 307 -14.10 -1.66 13.65
N GLN A 308 -13.42 -2.43 14.48
CA GLN A 308 -12.16 -2.00 15.09
C GLN A 308 -11.07 -1.74 14.04
N ALA A 309 -10.93 -2.62 13.05
CA ALA A 309 -10.00 -2.41 11.94
C ALA A 309 -10.36 -1.16 11.12
N ALA A 310 -11.65 -0.96 10.84
CA ALA A 310 -12.13 0.18 10.06
C ALA A 310 -11.90 1.53 10.78
N GLU A 311 -12.16 1.57 12.10
CA GLU A 311 -11.89 2.75 12.95
C GLU A 311 -10.39 3.01 13.17
N ALA A 312 -9.56 1.98 13.00
CA ALA A 312 -8.11 2.11 12.91
C ALA A 312 -7.64 2.55 11.50
N GLY A 313 -8.55 2.84 10.58
CA GLY A 313 -8.21 3.35 9.25
C GLY A 313 -7.94 2.27 8.20
N PHE A 314 -8.14 0.98 8.48
CA PHE A 314 -7.82 -0.07 7.50
C PHE A 314 -8.82 -0.07 6.33
N PRO A 315 -8.40 0.24 5.09
CA PRO A 315 -9.35 0.49 3.99
C PRO A 315 -10.19 -0.74 3.62
N HIS A 316 -9.60 -1.94 3.68
CA HIS A 316 -10.32 -3.19 3.43
C HIS A 316 -11.42 -3.45 4.48
N ALA A 317 -11.18 -3.15 5.75
CA ALA A 317 -12.19 -3.30 6.79
C ALA A 317 -13.30 -2.23 6.68
N GLN A 318 -12.95 -1.01 6.32
CA GLN A 318 -13.94 0.04 6.03
C GLN A 318 -14.83 -0.36 4.85
N PHE A 319 -14.25 -0.93 3.79
CA PHE A 319 -15.02 -1.48 2.69
C PHE A 319 -15.92 -2.65 3.13
N ASN A 320 -15.43 -3.55 3.99
CA ASN A 320 -16.25 -4.63 4.54
C ASN A 320 -17.42 -4.10 5.40
N LEU A 321 -17.23 -3.03 6.18
CA LEU A 321 -18.33 -2.38 6.90
C LEU A 321 -19.37 -1.77 5.93
N PHE A 322 -18.92 -1.15 4.85
CA PHE A 322 -19.80 -0.71 3.78
C PHE A 322 -20.69 -1.86 3.31
N VAL A 323 -20.10 -3.03 3.02
CA VAL A 323 -20.82 -4.24 2.60
C VAL A 323 -21.78 -4.74 3.68
N PHE A 324 -21.34 -4.80 4.94
CA PHE A 324 -22.18 -5.27 6.05
C PHE A 324 -23.45 -4.42 6.24
N TYR A 325 -23.31 -3.09 6.24
CA TYR A 325 -24.45 -2.16 6.31
C TYR A 325 -25.26 -2.11 5.02
N HIS A 326 -24.65 -2.37 3.86
CA HIS A 326 -25.36 -2.38 2.57
C HIS A 326 -26.26 -3.61 2.43
N ASP A 327 -25.69 -4.79 2.69
CA ASP A 327 -26.34 -6.08 2.45
C ASP A 327 -27.31 -6.45 3.57
N GLY A 328 -27.03 -6.03 4.80
CA GLY A 328 -27.89 -6.32 5.95
C GLY A 328 -27.67 -7.71 6.56
N ASN A 329 -26.67 -8.47 6.09
CA ASN A 329 -26.47 -9.87 6.47
C ASN A 329 -25.78 -10.03 7.84
N VAL A 330 -24.97 -9.05 8.23
CA VAL A 330 -24.17 -9.07 9.47
C VAL A 330 -24.59 -7.96 10.43
N LEU A 331 -24.87 -6.77 9.89
CA LEU A 331 -25.39 -5.61 10.61
C LEU A 331 -26.74 -5.21 10.01
N PRO A 332 -27.67 -4.57 10.77
CA PRO A 332 -28.88 -4.01 10.20
C PRO A 332 -28.55 -3.04 9.06
N LYS A 333 -29.37 -3.03 8.00
CA LYS A 333 -29.15 -2.11 6.88
C LYS A 333 -29.18 -0.66 7.34
N ASP A 334 -28.15 0.08 6.98
CA ASP A 334 -28.05 1.52 7.22
C ASP A 334 -27.31 2.18 6.05
N GLU A 335 -28.05 2.88 5.21
CA GLU A 335 -27.50 3.50 4.00
C GLU A 335 -26.56 4.67 4.31
N ALA A 336 -26.79 5.39 5.41
CA ALA A 336 -25.94 6.52 5.81
C ALA A 336 -24.60 6.03 6.34
N GLU A 337 -24.61 5.02 7.21
CA GLU A 337 -23.38 4.38 7.70
C GLU A 337 -22.63 3.66 6.57
N SER A 338 -23.36 2.95 5.70
CA SER A 338 -22.78 2.31 4.51
C SER A 338 -22.06 3.33 3.61
N LEU A 339 -22.70 4.46 3.31
CA LEU A 339 -22.09 5.53 2.51
C LEU A 339 -20.88 6.15 3.20
N ARG A 340 -20.94 6.37 4.52
CA ARG A 340 -19.83 6.94 5.29
C ARG A 340 -18.58 6.07 5.17
N TRP A 341 -18.71 4.77 5.42
CA TRP A 341 -17.58 3.83 5.32
C TRP A 341 -17.09 3.64 3.89
N LEU A 342 -18.00 3.69 2.91
CA LEU A 342 -17.64 3.67 1.50
C LEU A 342 -16.77 4.85 1.09
N ILE A 343 -17.12 6.06 1.56
CA ILE A 343 -16.34 7.28 1.31
C ILE A 343 -14.96 7.16 1.96
N GLU A 344 -14.90 6.77 3.24
CA GLU A 344 -13.63 6.64 3.96
C GLU A 344 -12.66 5.65 3.27
N ALA A 345 -13.17 4.49 2.85
CA ALA A 345 -12.37 3.49 2.13
C ALA A 345 -11.95 3.99 0.73
N ALA A 346 -12.81 4.74 0.05
CA ALA A 346 -12.53 5.28 -1.28
C ALA A 346 -11.54 6.45 -1.26
N ASP A 347 -11.56 7.26 -0.19
CA ASP A 347 -10.59 8.34 0.04
C ASP A 347 -9.20 7.76 0.38
N GLN A 348 -9.16 6.55 0.94
CA GLN A 348 -7.95 5.75 1.11
C GLN A 348 -7.68 4.77 -0.04
N ASP A 349 -8.27 5.01 -1.20
CA ASP A 349 -7.88 4.34 -2.44
C ASP A 349 -8.13 2.83 -2.50
N HIS A 350 -9.01 2.31 -1.64
CA HIS A 350 -9.44 0.92 -1.76
C HIS A 350 -10.16 0.70 -3.11
N PRO A 351 -9.66 -0.17 -4.00
CA PRO A 351 -10.17 -0.26 -5.38
C PRO A 351 -11.66 -0.61 -5.47
N GLY A 352 -12.13 -1.49 -4.59
CA GLY A 352 -13.54 -1.83 -4.48
C GLY A 352 -14.40 -0.68 -3.99
N ALA A 353 -13.87 0.18 -3.12
CA ALA A 353 -14.59 1.32 -2.57
C ALA A 353 -14.70 2.45 -3.59
N VAL A 354 -13.60 2.77 -4.29
CA VAL A 354 -13.61 3.78 -5.37
C VAL A 354 -14.60 3.39 -6.47
N TYR A 355 -14.61 2.12 -6.88
CA TYR A 355 -15.58 1.62 -7.86
C TYR A 355 -17.03 1.75 -7.35
N ASN A 356 -17.33 1.24 -6.15
CA ASN A 356 -18.69 1.28 -5.61
C ASN A 356 -19.17 2.72 -5.35
N LEU A 357 -18.29 3.62 -4.92
CA LEU A 357 -18.62 5.04 -4.76
C LEU A 357 -18.98 5.68 -6.11
N ALA A 358 -18.26 5.34 -7.19
CA ALA A 358 -18.60 5.78 -8.54
C ALA A 358 -20.01 5.29 -8.95
N CYS A 359 -20.32 4.01 -8.70
CA CYS A 359 -21.66 3.46 -8.94
C CYS A 359 -22.75 4.17 -8.12
N TRP A 360 -22.50 4.47 -6.85
CA TRP A 360 -23.46 5.19 -5.99
C TRP A 360 -23.69 6.63 -6.47
N ILE A 361 -22.63 7.33 -6.92
CA ILE A 361 -22.75 8.66 -7.54
C ILE A 361 -23.57 8.59 -8.83
N GLN A 362 -23.26 7.62 -9.71
CA GLN A 362 -24.00 7.40 -10.96
C GLN A 362 -25.50 7.13 -10.71
N ALA A 363 -25.80 6.35 -9.66
CA ALA A 363 -27.17 6.05 -9.24
C ALA A 363 -27.88 7.23 -8.57
N GLY A 364 -27.17 8.33 -8.24
CA GLY A 364 -27.72 9.48 -7.53
C GLY A 364 -27.95 9.25 -6.03
N ARG A 365 -27.25 8.27 -5.44
CA ARG A 365 -27.37 7.89 -4.02
C ARG A 365 -26.43 8.70 -3.11
N VAL A 366 -25.56 9.53 -3.68
CA VAL A 366 -24.64 10.40 -2.93
C VAL A 366 -25.15 11.85 -2.97
N PRO A 367 -25.61 12.42 -1.85
CA PRO A 367 -26.13 13.78 -1.81
C PRO A 367 -25.10 14.81 -2.29
N GLY A 368 -25.53 15.76 -3.13
CA GLY A 368 -24.69 16.87 -3.58
C GLY A 368 -23.65 16.55 -4.67
N ARG A 369 -23.64 15.32 -5.21
CA ARG A 369 -22.78 14.93 -6.34
C ARG A 369 -23.57 14.81 -7.64
N LEU A 370 -22.96 15.22 -8.74
CA LEU A 370 -23.51 15.02 -10.07
C LEU A 370 -23.12 13.65 -10.61
N LYS A 371 -23.96 13.05 -11.46
CA LYS A 371 -23.63 11.74 -12.10
C LYS A 371 -22.31 11.79 -12.86
N THR A 372 -21.96 12.94 -13.43
CA THR A 372 -20.68 13.18 -14.12
C THR A 372 -19.46 13.00 -13.21
N ASP A 373 -19.61 13.20 -11.89
CA ASP A 373 -18.51 13.04 -10.93
C ASP A 373 -18.05 11.57 -10.81
N ALA A 374 -18.90 10.62 -11.23
CA ALA A 374 -18.55 9.20 -11.28
C ALA A 374 -17.50 8.90 -12.36
N LEU A 375 -17.46 9.66 -13.47
CA LEU A 375 -16.55 9.42 -14.59
C LEU A 375 -15.08 9.46 -14.15
N ALA A 376 -14.71 10.46 -13.34
CA ALA A 376 -13.35 10.60 -12.84
C ALA A 376 -12.93 9.44 -11.92
N LYS A 377 -13.87 8.93 -11.11
CA LYS A 377 -13.62 7.78 -10.23
C LYS A 377 -13.49 6.49 -11.02
N PHE A 378 -14.35 6.25 -12.01
CA PHE A 378 -14.20 5.10 -12.89
C PHE A 378 -12.88 5.14 -13.66
N GLU A 379 -12.51 6.30 -14.21
CA GLU A 379 -11.24 6.49 -14.91
C GLU A 379 -10.04 6.12 -14.02
N ARG A 380 -10.07 6.54 -12.75
CA ARG A 380 -9.03 6.19 -11.76
C ARG A 380 -8.88 4.68 -11.60
N VAL A 381 -9.99 3.96 -11.41
CA VAL A 381 -9.98 2.49 -11.26
C VAL A 381 -9.52 1.79 -12.54
N VAL A 382 -9.98 2.24 -13.70
CA VAL A 382 -9.57 1.68 -15.00
C VAL A 382 -8.07 1.84 -15.23
N ARG A 383 -7.51 2.99 -14.89
CA ARG A 383 -6.12 3.34 -15.18
C ARG A 383 -5.13 2.70 -14.21
N TYR A 384 -5.44 2.76 -12.91
CA TYR A 384 -4.49 2.44 -11.84
C TYR A 384 -4.85 1.19 -11.05
N GLY A 385 -6.09 0.68 -11.16
CA GLY A 385 -6.54 -0.47 -10.38
C GLY A 385 -5.73 -1.75 -10.67
N LYS A 386 -5.16 -2.34 -9.63
CA LYS A 386 -4.39 -3.60 -9.68
C LYS A 386 -5.28 -4.82 -9.93
N TYR A 387 -6.49 -4.82 -9.36
CA TYR A 387 -7.44 -5.92 -9.48
C TYR A 387 -8.17 -5.89 -10.82
N ARG A 388 -7.91 -6.90 -11.66
CA ARG A 388 -8.54 -7.07 -12.98
C ARG A 388 -10.07 -6.99 -12.93
N THR A 389 -10.67 -7.58 -11.90
CA THR A 389 -12.14 -7.61 -11.71
C THR A 389 -12.75 -6.22 -11.55
N TYR A 390 -12.22 -5.39 -10.65
CA TYR A 390 -12.70 -4.01 -10.47
C TYR A 390 -12.36 -3.13 -11.68
N ARG A 391 -11.20 -3.34 -12.32
CA ARG A 391 -10.81 -2.64 -13.54
C ARG A 391 -11.79 -2.90 -14.68
N ALA A 392 -12.18 -4.15 -14.91
CA ALA A 392 -13.16 -4.53 -15.93
C ALA A 392 -14.56 -3.97 -15.62
N ARG A 393 -15.03 -4.13 -14.38
CA ARG A 393 -16.32 -3.57 -13.93
C ARG A 393 -16.39 -2.05 -14.08
N ALA A 394 -15.32 -1.35 -13.68
CA ALA A 394 -15.23 0.09 -13.83
C ALA A 394 -15.24 0.49 -15.31
N ALA A 395 -14.51 -0.23 -16.17
CA ALA A 395 -14.50 0.05 -17.61
C ALA A 395 -15.89 -0.11 -18.24
N LEU A 396 -16.63 -1.16 -17.86
CA LEU A 396 -18.01 -1.37 -18.33
C LEU A 396 -18.94 -0.24 -17.89
N SER A 397 -19.01 0.05 -16.58
CA SER A 397 -19.88 1.11 -16.04
C SER A 397 -19.49 2.50 -16.57
N PHE A 398 -18.20 2.74 -16.81
CA PHE A 398 -17.71 3.96 -17.43
C PHE A 398 -18.18 4.07 -18.89
N ALA A 399 -18.12 2.98 -19.66
CA ALA A 399 -18.59 2.96 -21.04
C ALA A 399 -20.09 3.28 -21.11
N GLU A 400 -20.90 2.65 -20.26
CA GLU A 400 -22.35 2.90 -20.20
C GLU A 400 -22.69 4.35 -19.83
N LEU A 401 -22.01 4.89 -18.79
CA LEU A 401 -22.26 6.26 -18.37
C LEU A 401 -21.79 7.27 -19.43
N THR A 402 -20.65 7.00 -20.08
CA THR A 402 -20.14 7.83 -21.18
C THR A 402 -21.13 7.84 -22.34
N GLU A 403 -21.64 6.67 -22.75
CA GLU A 403 -22.64 6.55 -23.80
C GLU A 403 -23.97 7.27 -23.44
N ALA A 404 -24.37 7.22 -22.16
CA ALA A 404 -25.58 7.89 -21.70
C ALA A 404 -25.45 9.43 -21.66
N LEU A 405 -24.27 9.95 -21.36
CA LEU A 405 -24.00 11.39 -21.25
C LEU A 405 -23.57 12.03 -22.57
N HIS A 406 -22.89 11.27 -23.44
CA HIS A 406 -22.26 11.75 -24.66
C HIS A 406 -22.75 10.93 -25.87
N LEU A 407 -23.67 11.50 -26.63
CA LEU A 407 -24.22 10.90 -27.87
C LEU A 407 -23.45 11.32 -29.14
N ASP A 408 -22.33 12.04 -28.97
CA ASP A 408 -21.43 12.42 -30.05
C ASP A 408 -20.42 11.31 -30.36
N VAL A 409 -19.82 11.36 -31.55
CA VAL A 409 -18.90 10.31 -32.03
C VAL A 409 -17.71 10.10 -31.07
N LYS A 410 -17.20 11.19 -30.48
CA LYS A 410 -16.08 11.14 -29.53
C LYS A 410 -16.44 10.37 -28.25
N GLY A 411 -17.62 10.62 -27.68
CA GLY A 411 -18.11 9.86 -26.53
C GLY A 411 -18.31 8.39 -26.85
N LEU A 412 -18.87 8.08 -28.03
CA LEU A 412 -19.08 6.69 -28.47
C LEU A 412 -17.77 5.93 -28.68
N ILE A 413 -16.74 6.58 -29.25
CA ILE A 413 -15.39 5.98 -29.36
C ILE A 413 -14.80 5.70 -27.98
N LYS A 414 -14.84 6.69 -27.07
CA LYS A 414 -14.33 6.50 -25.72
C LYS A 414 -15.02 5.34 -25.02
N ALA A 415 -16.34 5.20 -25.18
CA ALA A 415 -17.09 4.06 -24.66
C ALA A 415 -16.63 2.73 -25.31
N ALA A 416 -16.34 2.72 -26.61
CA ALA A 416 -15.81 1.56 -27.32
C ALA A 416 -14.42 1.13 -26.82
N ASP A 417 -13.51 2.08 -26.60
CA ASP A 417 -12.18 1.81 -26.02
C ASP A 417 -12.30 1.21 -24.61
N LEU A 418 -13.23 1.73 -23.80
CA LEU A 418 -13.51 1.22 -22.47
C LEU A 418 -14.06 -0.21 -22.50
N LEU A 419 -14.95 -0.53 -23.44
CA LEU A 419 -15.42 -1.91 -23.63
C LEU A 419 -14.29 -2.85 -24.05
N GLN A 420 -13.33 -2.36 -24.83
CA GLN A 420 -12.14 -3.12 -25.14
C GLN A 420 -11.29 -3.40 -23.91
N ILE A 421 -11.04 -2.39 -23.08
CA ILE A 421 -10.35 -2.59 -21.80
C ILE A 421 -11.09 -3.63 -20.95
N CYS A 422 -12.42 -3.54 -20.85
CA CYS A 422 -13.24 -4.50 -20.12
C CYS A 422 -13.00 -5.93 -20.65
N TYR A 423 -13.18 -6.13 -21.96
CA TYR A 423 -13.11 -7.43 -22.59
C TYR A 423 -11.71 -8.06 -22.57
N GLU A 424 -10.64 -7.26 -22.70
CA GLU A 424 -9.25 -7.70 -22.60
C GLU A 424 -8.84 -8.05 -21.16
N THR A 425 -9.41 -7.36 -20.17
CA THR A 425 -9.07 -7.56 -18.76
C THR A 425 -9.65 -8.86 -18.21
N ILE A 426 -10.74 -9.38 -18.80
CA ILE A 426 -11.44 -10.60 -18.39
C ILE A 426 -10.83 -11.81 -19.12
N SER A 427 -10.32 -12.80 -18.38
CA SER A 427 -9.97 -14.12 -18.95
C SER A 427 -11.23 -14.98 -19.09
N LYS A 428 -11.25 -15.92 -20.06
CA LYS A 428 -12.36 -16.88 -20.19
C LYS A 428 -12.56 -17.75 -18.93
N ASP A 429 -11.50 -17.91 -18.13
CA ASP A 429 -11.48 -18.79 -16.95
C ASP A 429 -11.76 -18.07 -15.63
N ASP A 430 -11.83 -16.73 -15.64
CA ASP A 430 -12.06 -15.85 -14.47
C ASP A 430 -13.13 -14.78 -14.81
N ASP A 431 -14.35 -15.20 -15.17
CA ASP A 431 -15.48 -14.28 -15.39
C ASP A 431 -16.38 -14.21 -14.15
N PRO A 432 -16.16 -13.27 -13.21
CA PRO A 432 -17.01 -13.11 -12.04
C PRO A 432 -18.34 -12.47 -12.45
N HIS A 433 -19.35 -13.33 -12.65
CA HIS A 433 -20.76 -12.97 -12.87
C HIS A 433 -21.07 -12.34 -14.25
N SER A 434 -20.80 -13.06 -15.35
CA SER A 434 -21.29 -12.72 -16.70
C SER A 434 -20.84 -11.35 -17.25
N LEU A 435 -19.76 -10.76 -16.74
CA LEU A 435 -19.26 -9.46 -17.19
C LEU A 435 -18.95 -9.44 -18.69
N ARG A 436 -18.52 -10.58 -19.22
CA ARG A 436 -18.21 -10.70 -20.64
C ARG A 436 -19.46 -10.68 -21.52
N GLU A 437 -20.55 -11.28 -21.06
CA GLU A 437 -21.84 -11.27 -21.75
C GLU A 437 -22.42 -9.85 -21.77
N ASP A 438 -22.39 -9.16 -20.62
CA ASP A 438 -22.82 -7.77 -20.51
C ASP A 438 -22.00 -6.84 -21.40
N CYS A 439 -20.66 -7.02 -21.41
CA CYS A 439 -19.76 -6.28 -22.28
C CYS A 439 -20.11 -6.47 -23.77
N LEU A 440 -20.39 -7.71 -24.20
CA LEU A 440 -20.77 -8.01 -25.58
C LEU A 440 -22.15 -7.42 -25.94
N ALA A 441 -23.11 -7.46 -25.03
CA ALA A 441 -24.43 -6.88 -25.23
C ALA A 441 -24.36 -5.35 -25.41
N ILE A 442 -23.56 -4.68 -24.58
CA ILE A 442 -23.34 -3.23 -24.68
C ILE A 442 -22.53 -2.89 -25.94
N ALA A 443 -21.51 -3.68 -26.29
CA ALA A 443 -20.75 -3.50 -27.53
C ALA A 443 -21.63 -3.58 -28.78
N ALA A 444 -22.49 -4.60 -28.88
CA ALA A 444 -23.41 -4.74 -30.00
C ALA A 444 -24.35 -3.53 -30.15
N ARG A 445 -24.87 -3.02 -29.03
CA ARG A 445 -25.72 -1.82 -28.98
C ARG A 445 -24.95 -0.56 -29.38
N LEU A 446 -23.73 -0.38 -28.87
CA LEU A 446 -22.86 0.78 -29.14
C LEU A 446 -22.48 0.85 -30.62
N ILE A 447 -22.06 -0.28 -31.20
CA ILE A 447 -21.68 -0.37 -32.62
C ILE A 447 -22.87 -0.03 -33.53
N GLY A 448 -24.06 -0.51 -33.19
CA GLY A 448 -25.29 -0.15 -33.90
C GLY A 448 -25.53 1.37 -33.93
N ARG A 449 -25.32 2.06 -32.80
CA ARG A 449 -25.46 3.52 -32.70
C ARG A 449 -24.38 4.28 -33.47
N VAL A 450 -23.14 3.82 -33.40
CA VAL A 450 -22.03 4.41 -34.17
C VAL A 450 -22.28 4.29 -35.67
N ARG A 451 -22.64 3.09 -36.16
CA ARG A 451 -22.97 2.85 -37.57
C ARG A 451 -24.15 3.71 -38.03
N ALA A 452 -25.17 3.88 -37.19
CA ALA A 452 -26.30 4.77 -37.47
C ALA A 452 -25.87 6.25 -37.52
N HIS A 453 -24.93 6.66 -36.67
CA HIS A 453 -24.37 8.02 -36.69
C HIS A 453 -23.60 8.27 -38.00
N ILE A 454 -22.71 7.34 -38.38
CA ILE A 454 -21.96 7.41 -39.65
C ILE A 454 -22.91 7.45 -40.85
N GLY A 455 -23.94 6.59 -40.88
CA GLY A 455 -24.93 6.56 -41.94
C GLY A 455 -25.81 7.82 -42.04
N ARG A 456 -26.02 8.55 -40.94
CA ARG A 456 -26.79 9.81 -40.91
C ARG A 456 -26.02 11.01 -41.42
N TYR A 457 -24.71 11.10 -41.14
CA TYR A 457 -23.89 12.25 -41.53
C TYR A 457 -23.15 12.05 -42.86
N GLY A 458 -23.21 10.85 -43.45
CA GLY A 458 -22.57 10.56 -44.73
C GLY A 458 -21.04 10.51 -44.64
N SER A 459 -20.39 10.12 -45.74
CA SER A 459 -18.93 9.97 -45.87
C SER A 459 -18.15 11.29 -45.89
N ASP A 460 -18.69 12.36 -45.30
CA ASP A 460 -18.08 13.68 -45.33
C ASP A 460 -16.98 13.79 -44.26
N ARG A 461 -15.75 13.50 -44.74
CA ARG A 461 -14.39 13.94 -44.36
C ARG A 461 -13.94 14.12 -42.90
N GLU A 462 -14.83 14.26 -41.92
CA GLU A 462 -14.48 14.27 -40.48
C GLU A 462 -14.87 12.98 -39.78
N THR A 463 -15.78 12.15 -40.31
CA THR A 463 -16.24 10.87 -39.70
C THR A 463 -15.42 9.64 -40.09
N GLY A 464 -14.49 9.78 -41.05
CA GLY A 464 -13.78 8.64 -41.64
C GLY A 464 -12.77 7.97 -40.69
N VAL A 465 -12.15 8.73 -39.79
CA VAL A 465 -11.10 8.27 -38.87
C VAL A 465 -11.72 7.53 -37.68
N GLU A 466 -12.84 8.03 -37.18
CA GLU A 466 -13.61 7.48 -36.08
C GLU A 466 -14.29 6.15 -36.47
N ASP A 467 -14.79 6.06 -37.71
CA ASP A 467 -15.31 4.82 -38.31
C ASP A 467 -14.21 3.75 -38.45
N LEU A 468 -13.03 4.14 -38.91
CA LEU A 468 -11.84 3.28 -38.98
C LEU A 468 -11.47 2.71 -37.60
N MET A 469 -11.52 3.56 -36.57
CA MET A 469 -11.17 3.17 -35.21
C MET A 469 -12.13 2.11 -34.66
N ILE A 470 -13.43 2.32 -34.82
CA ILE A 470 -14.45 1.38 -34.33
C ILE A 470 -14.39 0.05 -35.09
N CYS A 471 -14.20 0.07 -36.42
CA CYS A 471 -14.03 -1.15 -37.21
C CYS A 471 -12.78 -1.93 -36.82
N ALA A 472 -11.71 -1.26 -36.42
CA ALA A 472 -10.52 -1.92 -35.91
C ALA A 472 -10.75 -2.51 -34.51
N LEU A 473 -11.49 -1.81 -33.64
CA LEU A 473 -11.73 -2.26 -32.27
C LEU A 473 -12.68 -3.46 -32.18
N PHE A 474 -13.59 -3.63 -33.13
CA PHE A 474 -14.60 -4.70 -33.12
C PHE A 474 -14.71 -5.44 -34.45
N ASP A 475 -14.89 -6.75 -34.38
CA ASP A 475 -15.12 -7.58 -35.56
C ASP A 475 -16.50 -7.30 -36.21
N LYS A 476 -16.76 -7.94 -37.35
CA LYS A 476 -18.03 -7.82 -38.08
C LYS A 476 -19.28 -8.18 -37.25
N ASN A 477 -19.14 -9.01 -36.22
CA ASN A 477 -20.20 -9.43 -35.33
C ASN A 477 -20.33 -8.50 -34.09
N GLY A 478 -19.45 -7.51 -33.97
CA GLY A 478 -19.41 -6.58 -32.86
C GLY A 478 -18.67 -7.12 -31.63
N VAL A 479 -17.80 -8.13 -31.81
CA VAL A 479 -16.96 -8.67 -30.77
C VAL A 479 -15.65 -7.89 -30.70
N PRO A 480 -15.19 -7.46 -29.51
CA PRO A 480 -13.92 -6.74 -29.40
C PRO A 480 -12.72 -7.58 -29.87
N VAL A 481 -11.87 -7.00 -30.72
CA VAL A 481 -10.66 -7.63 -31.29
C VAL A 481 -9.47 -7.44 -30.34
N VAL A 482 -9.11 -8.48 -29.59
CA VAL A 482 -8.05 -8.41 -28.57
C VAL A 482 -6.64 -8.28 -29.19
N ASP A 483 -6.38 -8.96 -30.32
CA ASP A 483 -5.06 -8.96 -30.94
C ASP A 483 -4.72 -7.57 -31.53
N ARG A 484 -3.76 -6.90 -30.88
CA ARG A 484 -3.23 -5.60 -31.29
C ARG A 484 -2.64 -5.61 -32.71
N SER A 485 -1.97 -6.70 -33.10
CA SER A 485 -1.37 -6.79 -34.44
C SER A 485 -2.45 -6.86 -35.50
N ALA A 486 -3.51 -7.64 -35.26
CA ALA A 486 -4.67 -7.71 -36.13
C ALA A 486 -5.38 -6.36 -36.26
N ARG A 487 -5.61 -5.63 -35.14
CA ARG A 487 -6.18 -4.28 -35.17
C ARG A 487 -5.35 -3.30 -36.00
N THR A 488 -4.03 -3.36 -35.86
CA THR A 488 -3.07 -2.49 -36.57
C THR A 488 -3.12 -2.76 -38.07
N GLN A 489 -3.11 -4.03 -38.47
CA GLN A 489 -3.21 -4.43 -39.89
C GLN A 489 -4.55 -4.03 -40.51
N ASP A 490 -5.64 -4.11 -39.77
CA ASP A 490 -6.97 -3.73 -40.25
C ASP A 490 -7.08 -2.21 -40.49
N ILE A 491 -6.50 -1.40 -39.61
CA ILE A 491 -6.38 0.06 -39.80
C ILE A 491 -5.55 0.36 -41.05
N GLU A 492 -4.39 -0.28 -41.21
CA GLU A 492 -3.49 -0.08 -42.35
C GLU A 492 -4.17 -0.45 -43.67
N SER A 493 -4.76 -1.64 -43.77
CA SER A 493 -5.46 -2.12 -44.95
C SER A 493 -6.65 -1.22 -45.32
N THR A 494 -7.39 -0.74 -44.32
CA THR A 494 -8.56 0.11 -44.59
C THR A 494 -8.15 1.52 -45.03
N LEU A 495 -7.06 2.09 -44.49
CA LEU A 495 -6.50 3.36 -44.96
C LEU A 495 -6.02 3.28 -46.41
N GLU A 496 -5.34 2.19 -46.78
CA GLU A 496 -4.90 1.92 -48.14
C GLU A 496 -6.09 1.80 -49.12
N SER A 497 -7.12 1.03 -48.75
CA SER A 497 -8.29 0.81 -49.61
C SER A 497 -9.13 2.08 -49.86
N ARG A 498 -9.15 3.00 -48.89
CA ARG A 498 -9.90 4.28 -48.98
C ARG A 498 -9.12 5.39 -49.68
N GLY A 499 -7.88 5.14 -50.12
CA GLY A 499 -7.05 6.14 -50.80
C GLY A 499 -6.73 7.38 -49.95
N LEU A 500 -6.86 7.26 -48.62
CA LEU A 500 -6.57 8.35 -47.69
C LEU A 500 -5.05 8.42 -47.51
N GLN A 501 -4.39 9.42 -48.11
CA GLN A 501 -3.02 9.74 -47.74
C GLN A 501 -3.01 10.21 -46.30
N ALA A 502 -2.50 9.36 -45.42
CA ALA A 502 -2.61 9.55 -44.00
C ALA A 502 -1.77 10.77 -43.58
N LYS A 503 -2.41 11.87 -43.17
CA LYS A 503 -1.70 12.96 -42.49
C LYS A 503 -1.03 12.34 -41.26
N GLU A 504 0.28 12.55 -41.11
CA GLU A 504 1.10 11.90 -40.08
C GLU A 504 0.52 12.03 -38.66
N GLN A 505 -0.18 13.15 -38.37
CA GLN A 505 -0.91 13.37 -37.12
C GLN A 505 -2.15 12.48 -36.94
N ASN A 506 -2.95 12.24 -37.99
CA ASN A 506 -4.15 11.39 -37.92
C ASN A 506 -3.77 9.92 -37.74
N THR A 507 -2.71 9.47 -38.40
CA THR A 507 -2.15 8.12 -38.24
C THR A 507 -1.63 7.89 -36.83
N LYS A 508 -0.85 8.84 -36.30
CA LYS A 508 -0.36 8.77 -34.91
C LYS A 508 -1.51 8.78 -33.90
N TYR A 509 -2.57 9.54 -34.15
CA TYR A 509 -3.79 9.53 -33.32
C TYR A 509 -4.51 8.18 -33.38
N LEU A 510 -4.77 7.63 -34.57
CA LEU A 510 -5.40 6.32 -34.76
C LEU A 510 -4.64 5.21 -34.02
N TYR A 511 -3.31 5.16 -34.18
CA TYR A 511 -2.50 4.19 -33.45
C TYR A 511 -2.43 4.47 -31.94
N ARG A 512 -2.52 5.74 -31.51
CA ARG A 512 -2.55 6.06 -30.07
C ARG A 512 -3.84 5.55 -29.43
N GLU A 513 -4.99 5.89 -30.01
CA GLU A 513 -6.29 5.55 -29.43
C GLU A 513 -6.62 4.06 -29.65
N ALA A 514 -6.40 3.52 -30.86
CA ALA A 514 -6.70 2.11 -31.14
C ALA A 514 -5.67 1.12 -30.55
N CYS A 515 -4.44 1.58 -30.27
CA CYS A 515 -3.32 0.70 -29.92
C CYS A 515 -2.53 1.11 -28.66
N VAL A 516 -2.99 2.04 -27.81
CA VAL A 516 -2.41 2.30 -26.48
C VAL A 516 -3.43 2.06 -25.38
N ILE A 517 -3.51 0.81 -24.93
CA ILE A 517 -3.58 0.57 -23.49
C ILE A 517 -2.25 -0.09 -23.15
N PRO A 518 -1.32 0.60 -22.46
CA PRO A 518 -0.26 -0.11 -21.78
C PRO A 518 -0.97 -0.82 -20.63
N LEU A 519 -1.28 -2.10 -20.83
CA LEU A 519 -1.02 -3.04 -19.75
C LEU A 519 0.43 -2.70 -19.32
N ARG A 520 0.64 -2.33 -18.05
CA ARG A 520 1.94 -2.65 -17.46
C ARG A 520 2.13 -4.12 -17.81
N PRO A 521 3.18 -4.51 -18.53
CA PRO A 521 3.40 -5.92 -18.75
C PRO A 521 3.39 -6.56 -17.36
N ALA A 522 2.54 -7.58 -17.18
CA ALA A 522 2.88 -8.60 -16.21
C ALA A 522 4.34 -8.94 -16.53
N VAL A 523 5.21 -8.85 -15.53
CA VAL A 523 6.60 -9.21 -15.70
C VAL A 523 6.62 -10.73 -15.93
N ASP A 524 6.36 -11.13 -17.17
CA ASP A 524 6.68 -12.44 -17.68
C ASP A 524 8.18 -12.43 -17.85
N VAL A 525 8.87 -12.96 -16.85
CA VAL A 525 10.29 -13.31 -16.94
C VAL A 525 10.40 -14.37 -18.02
N LYS A 526 10.58 -13.95 -19.27
CA LYS A 526 11.04 -14.82 -20.35
C LYS A 526 12.56 -14.73 -20.43
N GLU A 527 13.17 -15.85 -20.06
CA GLU A 527 14.56 -16.18 -20.31
C GLU A 527 14.93 -15.96 -21.79
N SER A 528 16.00 -15.20 -22.02
CA SER A 528 17.03 -15.34 -23.06
C SER A 528 17.58 -13.93 -23.33
N SER A 529 18.83 -13.70 -23.70
CA SER A 529 19.99 -14.54 -23.96
C SER A 529 21.22 -13.62 -23.86
N ARG A 530 22.37 -14.23 -23.58
CA ARG A 530 23.72 -13.68 -23.57
C ARG A 530 23.92 -12.32 -24.27
N SER A 531 24.38 -11.35 -23.50
CA SER A 531 25.21 -10.25 -24.00
C SER A 531 26.38 -10.04 -23.04
N THR A 532 27.55 -9.90 -23.65
CA THR A 532 28.90 -10.05 -23.13
C THR A 532 29.55 -8.69 -22.85
N PHE A 533 30.24 -8.58 -21.70
CA PHE A 533 31.25 -7.58 -21.28
C PHE A 533 30.74 -6.15 -21.00
N LEU A 534 31.19 -5.43 -19.96
CA LEU A 534 32.55 -5.27 -19.44
C LEU A 534 32.59 -5.28 -17.89
N THR A 535 33.59 -6.00 -17.39
CA THR A 535 34.00 -6.11 -16.00
C THR A 535 34.56 -4.79 -15.48
N SER A 536 33.87 -4.19 -14.50
CA SER A 536 34.55 -3.54 -13.38
C SER A 536 34.17 -4.32 -12.14
N GLU A 537 35.03 -5.22 -11.69
CA GLU A 537 34.86 -5.97 -10.45
C GLU A 537 34.70 -4.98 -9.28
N PRO A 538 33.59 -4.97 -8.55
CA PRO A 538 33.63 -4.60 -7.15
C PRO A 538 34.12 -5.82 -6.38
N VAL A 539 35.23 -5.67 -5.68
CA VAL A 539 35.76 -6.66 -4.75
C VAL A 539 34.74 -6.82 -3.61
N LEU A 540 33.80 -7.75 -3.78
CA LEU A 540 33.02 -8.34 -2.70
C LEU A 540 33.88 -9.43 -2.06
N THR A 541 34.46 -9.16 -0.89
CA THR A 541 34.82 -10.24 0.02
C THR A 541 33.56 -10.69 0.75
N ARG A 542 33.14 -11.94 0.50
CA ARG A 542 32.22 -12.70 1.36
C ARG A 542 32.63 -12.54 2.82
N ALA A 543 31.66 -12.26 3.70
CA ALA A 543 31.86 -12.43 5.14
C ALA A 543 31.58 -13.91 5.52
N PRO A 544 32.54 -14.64 6.11
CA PRO A 544 32.24 -15.75 6.99
C PRO A 544 31.70 -15.20 8.32
N GLY A 545 30.84 -15.97 8.98
CA GLY A 545 30.19 -15.57 10.23
C GLY A 545 31.15 -15.13 11.33
N GLY A 546 30.73 -14.13 12.11
CA GLY A 546 31.33 -13.80 13.41
C GLY A 546 32.63 -13.01 13.45
N GLU A 547 33.14 -12.46 12.33
CA GLU A 547 34.36 -11.65 12.38
C GLU A 547 34.09 -10.18 12.79
N LYS A 548 34.86 -9.71 13.78
CA LYS A 548 34.91 -8.30 14.21
C LYS A 548 35.39 -7.42 13.05
N LEU A 549 34.68 -6.30 12.78
CA LEU A 549 35.07 -5.33 11.76
C LEU A 549 36.56 -4.96 11.87
N GLY A 550 37.31 -5.15 10.79
CA GLY A 550 38.70 -4.74 10.69
C GLY A 550 38.81 -3.22 10.68
N ARG A 551 39.87 -2.67 11.30
CA ARG A 551 40.13 -1.21 11.36
C ARG A 551 40.13 -0.53 9.97
N ASN A 552 40.42 -1.27 8.91
CA ASN A 552 40.51 -0.77 7.54
C ASN A 552 39.25 -0.99 6.69
N ASP A 553 38.24 -1.70 7.22
CA ASP A 553 36.97 -1.92 6.53
C ASP A 553 36.15 -0.62 6.49
N PHE A 554 35.20 -0.52 5.56
CA PHE A 554 34.30 0.62 5.49
C PHE A 554 33.33 0.65 6.67
N CYS A 555 33.01 1.86 7.15
CA CYS A 555 32.03 2.06 8.20
C CYS A 555 30.61 1.85 7.66
N TYR A 556 29.81 1.04 8.36
CA TYR A 556 28.38 0.81 8.08
C TYR A 556 27.46 1.95 8.58
N CYS A 557 28.01 3.15 8.78
CA CYS A 557 27.34 4.35 9.30
C CYS A 557 27.06 5.40 8.21
N ASP A 558 27.12 4.99 6.94
CA ASP A 558 26.96 5.84 5.75
C ASP A 558 27.97 7.01 5.62
N SER A 559 28.99 7.07 6.47
CA SER A 559 29.98 8.16 6.43
C SER A 559 30.91 8.14 5.22
N GLY A 560 30.88 7.06 4.43
CA GLY A 560 31.83 6.78 3.34
C GLY A 560 33.28 6.58 3.79
N LYS A 561 33.55 6.52 5.11
CA LYS A 561 34.90 6.44 5.68
C LYS A 561 35.23 5.03 6.17
N LYS A 562 36.52 4.71 6.25
CA LYS A 562 37.00 3.51 6.95
C LYS A 562 36.63 3.57 8.43
N PHE A 563 36.39 2.41 9.05
CA PHE A 563 35.99 2.29 10.46
C PHE A 563 36.92 3.08 11.39
N LYS A 564 38.24 2.96 11.23
CA LYS A 564 39.24 3.75 12.00
C LYS A 564 39.11 5.27 11.89
N ASN A 565 38.59 5.76 10.77
CA ASN A 565 38.43 7.19 10.49
C ASN A 565 37.03 7.70 10.85
N CYS A 566 36.09 6.82 11.22
CA CYS A 566 34.75 7.18 11.65
C CYS A 566 34.52 6.91 13.15
N HIS A 567 34.70 5.67 13.60
CA HIS A 567 34.43 5.22 14.97
C HIS A 567 35.61 4.56 15.67
N GLY A 568 36.73 4.29 14.99
CA GLY A 568 37.86 3.59 15.60
C GLY A 568 38.82 4.45 16.42
N ARG A 569 38.30 5.45 17.15
CA ARG A 569 39.05 6.14 18.20
C ARG A 569 38.93 5.39 19.51
#